data_AF-A0A4P0Y0C6-F1
#
_entry.id   AF-A0A4P0Y0C6-F1
#
_cell.length_a   1.000
_cell.length_b   1.000
_cell.length_c   1.000
_cell.angle_alpha   90.00
_cell.angle_beta   90.00
_cell.angle_gamma   90.00
#
_symmetry.space_group_name_H-M   'P 1'
#
loop_
_entity.id
_entity.type
_entity.pdbx_description
1 polymer ?
#
loop_
_entity_poly.entity_id
_entity_poly.type
_entity_poly.pdbx_seq_one_letter_code
_entity_poly.pdbx_strand_id
1 'polypeptide(L)' 'MKIAILSRDGTLYSCRRLREAAQQRGHQIEILDPLSCYMNVSPVASSIHYKGVSCRTLMR' A
#
# COMPACT_ATOMS: atom_id res chain seq x y z
N MET A 1 -12.63 -3.99 -2.11
CA MET A 1 -11.93 -2.96 -1.30
C MET A 1 -10.50 -2.80 -1.79
N LYS A 2 -9.87 -1.65 -1.51
CA LYS A 2 -8.47 -1.35 -1.83
C LYS A 2 -7.62 -1.63 -0.58
N ILE A 3 -6.64 -2.52 -0.68
CA ILE A 3 -5.80 -2.99 0.43
C ILE A 3 -4.34 -2.72 0.08
N ALA A 4 -3.62 -2.05 0.99
CA ALA A 4 -2.19 -1.85 0.88
C ALA A 4 -1.45 -2.85 1.78
N ILE A 5 -0.46 -3.56 1.25
CA ILE A 5 0.47 -4.38 2.04
C ILE A 5 1.77 -3.59 2.15
N LEU A 6 2.14 -3.20 3.37
CA LEU A 6 3.41 -2.51 3.62
C LEU A 6 4.54 -3.54 3.74
N SER A 7 5.42 -3.59 2.75
CA SER A 7 6.60 -4.44 2.76
C SER A 7 7.69 -3.87 1.87
N ARG A 8 8.94 -4.00 2.30
CA ARG A 8 10.11 -3.66 1.47
C ARG A 8 10.35 -4.70 0.37
N ASP A 9 9.92 -5.93 0.59
CA ASP A 9 10.07 -7.03 -0.35
C ASP A 9 8.71 -7.72 -0.56
N GLY A 10 8.17 -7.55 -1.76
CA GLY A 10 6.91 -8.14 -2.18
C GLY A 10 7.00 -9.61 -2.59
N THR A 11 8.22 -10.16 -2.70
CA THR A 11 8.45 -11.56 -3.07
C THR A 11 8.36 -12.52 -1.88
N LEU A 12 8.42 -11.98 -0.66
CA LEU A 12 8.29 -12.75 0.58
C LEU A 12 6.98 -13.55 0.62
N TYR A 13 7.08 -14.75 1.21
CA TYR A 13 5.95 -15.69 1.33
C TYR A 13 4.69 -15.04 1.89
N SER A 14 4.83 -14.24 2.94
CA SER A 14 3.72 -13.53 3.60
C SER A 14 2.98 -12.60 2.65
N CYS A 15 3.72 -11.76 1.90
CA CYS A 15 3.13 -10.83 0.93
C CYS A 15 2.42 -11.58 -0.19
N ARG A 16 3.04 -12.65 -0.69
CA ARG A 16 2.46 -13.48 -1.75
C ARG A 16 1.16 -14.15 -1.31
N ARG A 17 1.13 -14.76 -0.13
CA ARG A 17 -0.07 -15.42 0.41
C ARG A 17 -1.20 -14.45 0.70
N LEU A 18 -0.89 -13.29 1.29
CA LEU A 18 -1.89 -12.26 1.54
C LEU A 18 -2.47 -11.71 0.24
N ARG A 19 -1.62 -11.48 -0.77
CA ARG A 19 -2.05 -11.04 -2.10
C ARG A 19 -3.03 -12.04 -2.72
N GLU A 20 -2.66 -13.33 -2.75
CA GLU A 20 -3.50 -14.38 -3.33
C GLU A 20 -4.84 -14.53 -2.58
N ALA A 21 -4.80 -14.55 -1.25
CA ALA A 21 -5.98 -14.70 -0.42
C ALA A 21 -6.99 -13.54 -0.57
N ALA A 22 -6.50 -12.32 -0.78
CA ALA A 22 -7.38 -11.17 -0.99
C ALA A 22 -7.75 -10.97 -2.48
N GLN A 23 -6.95 -11.45 -3.45
CA GLN A 23 -7.37 -11.58 -4.85
C GLN A 23 -8.52 -12.59 -5.01
N GLN A 24 -8.46 -13.73 -4.33
CA GLN A 24 -9.56 -14.70 -4.30
C GLN A 24 -10.87 -14.12 -3.76
N ARG A 25 -10.78 -13.11 -2.89
CA ARG A 25 -11.93 -12.38 -2.34
C ARG A 25 -12.34 -11.17 -3.20
N GLY A 26 -11.74 -10.98 -4.37
CA GLY A 26 -12.04 -9.87 -5.27
C GLY A 26 -11.59 -8.50 -4.74
N HIS A 27 -10.54 -8.45 -3.91
CA HIS A 27 -9.97 -7.19 -3.42
C HIS A 27 -8.80 -6.74 -4.30
N GLN A 28 -8.68 -5.41 -4.50
CA GLN A 28 -7.53 -4.80 -5.14
C GLN A 28 -6.41 -4.65 -4.12
N ILE A 29 -5.21 -5.11 -4.46
CA ILE A 29 -4.07 -5.17 -3.55
C ILE A 29 -2.86 -4.56 -4.22
N GLU A 30 -2.17 -3.70 -3.49
CA GLU A 30 -0.85 -3.21 -3.86
C GLU A 30 0.14 -3.42 -2.72
N ILE A 31 1.38 -3.73 -3.08
CA ILE A 31 2.49 -3.82 -2.14
C ILE A 31 3.24 -2.48 -2.19
N LEU A 32 3.26 -1.77 -1.07
CA LEU A 32 3.93 -0.49 -0.96
C LEU A 32 5.15 -0.61 -0.06
N ASP A 33 6.26 -0.07 -0.52
CA ASP A 33 7.45 0.08 0.30
C ASP A 33 7.22 1.20 1.33
N PRO A 34 7.24 0.90 2.64
CA PRO A 34 7.04 1.89 3.69
C PRO A 34 8.13 2.97 3.72
N LEU A 35 9.36 2.68 3.27
CA LEU A 35 10.43 3.70 3.22
C LEU A 35 10.20 4.72 2.09
N SER A 36 9.50 4.30 1.04
CA SER A 36 9.06 5.16 -0.05
C SER A 36 7.78 5.94 0.28
N CYS A 37 7.15 5.66 1.43
CA CYS A 37 5.98 6.37 1.93
C CYS A 37 6.41 7.50 2.87
N TYR A 38 6.07 8.74 2.52
CA TYR A 38 6.19 9.88 3.43
C TYR A 38 4.79 10.35 3.83
N MET A 39 4.60 10.53 5.13
CA MET A 39 3.35 10.98 5.72
C MET A 39 3.54 12.40 6.25
N ASN A 40 2.58 13.28 5.95
CA ASN A 40 2.42 14.50 6.72
C ASN A 40 1.72 14.15 8.05
N VAL A 41 2.44 14.31 9.16
CA VAL A 41 1.98 13.94 10.51
C VAL A 41 1.05 15.02 11.10
N SER A 42 0.87 16.15 10.40
CA SER A 42 -0.07 17.18 10.82
C SER A 42 -1.51 16.66 10.79
N PRO A 43 -2.25 16.70 11.93
CA PRO A 43 -3.60 16.15 12.02
C PRO A 43 -4.61 16.88 11.12
N VAL A 44 -4.32 18.12 10.71
CA VAL A 44 -5.19 18.95 9.87
C VAL A 44 -5.08 18.60 8.38
N ALA A 45 -3.97 17.99 7.96
CA ALA A 45 -3.67 17.69 6.56
C ALA A 45 -2.89 16.38 6.44
N SER A 46 -3.41 15.30 7.04
CA SER A 46 -2.79 13.98 6.96
C SER A 46 -2.84 13.48 5.52
N SER A 47 -1.67 13.46 4.87
CA SER A 47 -1.50 12.94 3.52
C SER A 47 -0.38 11.91 3.50
N ILE A 48 -0.64 10.78 2.84
CA ILE A 48 0.37 9.77 2.56
C ILE A 48 0.75 9.93 1.10
N HIS A 49 2.05 10.01 0.84
CA HIS A 49 2.59 10.07 -0.50
C HIS A 49 3.60 8.94 -0.69
N TYR A 50 3.54 8.30 -1.85
CA TYR A 50 4.43 7.24 -2.29
C TYR A 50 5.20 7.73 -3.53
N LYS A 51 6.54 7.80 -3.44
CA LYS A 51 7.43 8.21 -4.56
C LYS A 51 7.04 9.53 -5.26
N GLY A 52 6.60 10.56 -4.53
CA GLY A 52 6.16 11.82 -5.15
C GLY A 52 4.64 11.91 -5.35
N VAL A 53 3.95 10.77 -5.43
CA VAL A 53 2.53 10.68 -5.79
C VAL A 53 1.68 10.44 -4.54
N SER A 54 0.57 11.17 -4.38
CA SER A 54 -0.34 10.89 -3.26
C SER A 54 -0.85 9.44 -3.33
N CYS A 55 -0.79 8.69 -2.24
CA CYS A 55 -1.28 7.31 -2.15
C CYS A 55 -2.77 7.21 -2.52
N ARG A 56 -3.54 8.29 -2.34
CA ARG A 56 -4.95 8.36 -2.75
C ARG A 56 -5.12 8.23 -4.28
N THR A 57 -4.09 8.60 -5.04
CA THR A 57 -4.06 8.56 -6.50
C THR A 57 -3.38 7.30 -7.04
N LEU A 58 -2.51 6.66 -6.25
CA LEU A 58 -1.77 5.46 -6.69
C LEU A 58 -2.72 4.28 -6.92
N MET A 59 -3.65 4.06 -5.99
CA MET A 59 -4.58 2.94 -6.03
C MET A 59 -5.82 3.23 -6.89
N ARG A 60 -5.81 4.17 -7.85
CA ARG A 60 -7.04 4.61 -8.53
C ARG A 60 -7.62 3.54 -9.44
#